data_AF-A0A5B7RF87-F1
#
_entry.id   AF-A0A5B7RF87-F1
#
_cell.length_a   1.000
_cell.length_b   1.000
_cell.length_c   1.000
_cell.angle_alpha   90.00
_cell.angle_beta   90.00
_cell.angle_gamma   90.00
#
_symmetry.space_group_name_H-M   'P 1'
#
loop_
_entity.id
_entity.type
_entity.pdbx_description
1 polymer ?
#
loop_
_entity_poly.entity_id
_entity_poly.type
_entity_poly.pdbx_seq_one_letter_code
_entity_poly.pdbx_strand_id
1 'polypeptide(L)'
;MTAYARGAALFRAATADLSAPELVLTVPSCPGWTISDVVTHVADNHAAVLAQAGIVSDSADLLATYEEHLTRQPRALIDALELTLHAWDVARARGMRADLDDVVLDFLTAFAVDAGEQLYLDGAFDMILVGAEEDRQTRVLALYGRAA
;
A
#
# COMPACT_ATOMS: atom_id res chain seq x y z
N MET A 1 -9.83 -14.25 4.00
CA MET A 1 -9.46 -12.83 3.90
C MET A 1 -8.71 -12.63 2.59
N THR A 2 -9.10 -11.66 1.77
CA THR A 2 -8.44 -11.36 0.48
C THR A 2 -7.14 -10.57 0.69
N ALA A 3 -6.31 -10.44 -0.35
CA ALA A 3 -5.13 -9.56 -0.30
C ALA A 3 -5.54 -8.12 0.01
N TYR A 4 -6.62 -7.64 -0.61
CA TYR A 4 -7.18 -6.32 -0.36
C TYR A 4 -7.57 -6.13 1.12
N ALA A 5 -8.32 -7.07 1.70
CA ALA A 5 -8.73 -6.99 3.10
C ALA A 5 -7.53 -6.97 4.07
N ARG A 6 -6.45 -7.70 3.75
CA ARG A 6 -5.18 -7.64 4.50
C ARG A 6 -4.52 -6.26 4.39
N GLY A 7 -4.37 -5.74 3.17
CA GLY A 7 -3.81 -4.40 2.93
C GLY A 7 -4.62 -3.31 3.63
N ALA A 8 -5.95 -3.36 3.54
CA ALA A 8 -6.84 -2.43 4.22
C ALA A 8 -6.71 -2.49 5.75
N ALA A 9 -6.55 -3.69 6.33
CA ALA A 9 -6.32 -3.85 7.76
C ALA A 9 -4.97 -3.23 8.19
N LEU A 10 -3.90 -3.46 7.42
CA LEU A 10 -2.59 -2.84 7.66
C LEU A 10 -2.68 -1.32 7.57
N PHE A 11 -3.35 -0.79 6.54
CA PHE A 11 -3.47 0.65 6.33
C PHE A 11 -4.27 1.32 7.45
N ARG A 12 -5.39 0.71 7.88
CA ARG A 12 -6.16 1.18 9.05
C ARG A 12 -5.30 1.18 10.32
N ALA A 13 -4.48 0.14 10.54
CA ALA A 13 -3.58 0.11 11.70
C ALA A 13 -2.49 1.19 11.62
N ALA A 14 -1.91 1.41 10.44
CA ALA A 14 -0.87 2.42 10.23
C ALA A 14 -1.40 3.86 10.35
N THR A 15 -2.68 4.09 10.07
CA THR A 15 -3.34 5.41 10.12
C THR A 15 -4.18 5.62 11.38
N ALA A 16 -4.26 4.62 12.26
CA ALA A 16 -4.99 4.72 13.52
C ALA A 16 -4.44 5.85 14.39
N ASP A 17 -5.35 6.65 14.94
CA ASP A 17 -5.07 7.74 15.87
C ASP A 17 -4.06 8.78 15.35
N LEU A 18 -4.02 9.00 14.02
CA LEU A 18 -3.18 10.03 13.42
C LEU A 18 -3.49 11.42 13.99
N SER A 19 -2.45 12.04 14.54
CA SER A 19 -2.49 13.41 15.03
C SER A 19 -2.13 14.42 13.94
N ALA A 20 -2.56 15.68 14.10
CA ALA A 20 -2.24 16.74 13.14
C ALA A 20 -0.72 16.94 12.91
N PRO A 21 0.17 16.84 13.91
CA PRO A 21 1.61 16.88 13.68
C PRO A 21 2.17 15.69 12.88
N GLU A 22 1.54 14.51 12.96
CA GLU A 22 1.98 13.35 12.19
C GLU A 22 1.64 13.49 10.70
N LEU A 23 0.55 14.19 10.36
CA LEU A 23 0.13 14.38 8.98
C LEU A 23 1.19 15.06 8.09
N VAL A 24 2.08 15.87 8.69
CA VAL A 24 3.15 16.59 7.96
C VAL A 24 4.49 15.84 7.95
N LEU A 25 4.57 14.64 8.54
CA LEU A 25 5.77 13.81 8.47
C LEU A 25 6.00 13.36 7.03
N THR A 26 7.25 13.45 6.58
CA THR A 26 7.66 13.04 5.24
C THR A 26 7.69 11.52 5.11
N VAL A 27 7.31 11.01 3.93
CA VAL A 27 7.31 9.58 3.61
C VAL A 27 8.48 9.28 2.65
N PRO A 28 9.58 8.67 3.10
CA PRO A 28 10.79 8.54 2.29
C PRO A 28 10.64 7.77 0.97
N SER A 29 9.78 6.76 0.95
CA SER A 29 9.47 5.94 -0.24
C SER A 29 8.57 6.65 -1.25
N CYS A 30 8.01 7.81 -0.90
CA CYS A 30 7.23 8.68 -1.78
C CYS A 30 7.87 10.08 -1.78
N PRO A 31 8.91 10.32 -2.60
CA PRO A 31 9.68 11.56 -2.53
C PRO A 31 8.82 12.83 -2.65
N GLY A 32 8.95 13.71 -1.66
CA GLY A 32 8.22 14.97 -1.59
C GLY A 32 6.81 14.87 -0.97
N TRP A 33 6.35 13.68 -0.61
CA TRP A 33 5.04 13.47 0.01
C TRP A 33 5.12 13.43 1.53
N THR A 34 4.03 13.86 2.16
CA THR A 34 3.75 13.71 3.59
C THR A 34 2.77 12.56 3.83
N ILE A 35 2.55 12.19 5.09
CA ILE A 35 1.49 11.23 5.46
C ILE A 35 0.12 11.72 4.95
N SER A 36 -0.16 13.03 5.03
CA SER A 36 -1.39 13.61 4.50
C SER A 36 -1.56 13.34 3.01
N ASP A 37 -0.48 13.45 2.23
CA ASP A 37 -0.51 13.22 0.78
C ASP A 37 -0.77 11.74 0.47
N VAL A 38 -0.12 10.82 1.20
CA VAL A 38 -0.36 9.37 1.04
C VAL A 38 -1.80 9.00 1.38
N VAL A 39 -2.34 9.50 2.50
CA VAL A 39 -3.73 9.22 2.90
C VAL A 39 -4.72 9.79 1.88
N THR A 40 -4.47 11.00 1.39
CA THR A 40 -5.30 11.63 0.35
C THR A 40 -5.24 10.83 -0.95
N HIS A 41 -4.06 10.43 -1.39
CA HIS A 41 -3.86 9.60 -2.58
C HIS A 41 -4.66 8.29 -2.52
N VAL A 42 -4.54 7.58 -1.38
CA VAL A 42 -5.30 6.34 -1.15
C VAL A 42 -6.80 6.61 -1.20
N ALA A 43 -7.29 7.65 -0.53
CA ALA A 43 -8.71 7.99 -0.51
C ALA A 43 -9.24 8.36 -1.91
N ASP A 44 -8.53 9.22 -2.64
CA ASP A 44 -8.92 9.69 -3.98
C ASP A 44 -8.95 8.53 -4.99
N ASN A 45 -7.95 7.63 -4.95
CA ASN A 45 -7.94 6.44 -5.79
C ASN A 45 -9.13 5.53 -5.52
N HIS A 46 -9.44 5.26 -4.25
CA HIS A 46 -10.59 4.41 -3.89
C HIS A 46 -11.92 5.05 -4.29
N ALA A 47 -12.09 6.35 -4.04
CA ALA A 47 -13.27 7.09 -4.47
C ALA A 47 -13.45 7.04 -5.99
N ALA A 48 -12.36 7.23 -6.75
CA ALA A 48 -12.39 7.17 -8.21
C ALA A 48 -12.78 5.78 -8.73
N VAL A 49 -12.23 4.71 -8.15
CA VAL A 49 -12.56 3.33 -8.56
C VAL A 49 -14.02 2.98 -8.22
N LEU A 50 -14.50 3.36 -7.03
CA LEU A 50 -15.89 3.17 -6.64
C LEU A 50 -16.85 3.93 -7.58
N ALA A 51 -16.54 5.18 -7.90
CA ALA A 51 -17.33 5.99 -8.82
C ALA A 51 -17.36 5.40 -10.24
N GLN A 52 -16.23 4.92 -10.75
CA GLN A 52 -16.15 4.25 -12.06
C GLN A 52 -16.97 2.96 -12.11
N ALA A 53 -17.08 2.25 -10.99
CA ALA A 53 -17.93 1.08 -10.85
C ALA A 53 -19.43 1.41 -10.65
N GLY A 54 -19.80 2.70 -10.59
CA GLY A 54 -21.17 3.15 -10.32
C GLY A 54 -21.63 2.90 -8.89
N ILE A 55 -20.70 2.70 -7.95
CA ILE A 55 -21.00 2.45 -6.54
C ILE A 55 -21.11 3.79 -5.83
N VAL A 56 -22.32 4.07 -5.34
CA VAL A 56 -22.61 5.22 -4.48
C VAL A 56 -22.80 4.70 -3.07
N SER A 57 -22.07 5.27 -2.12
CA SER A 57 -22.13 4.91 -0.71
C SER A 57 -22.19 6.19 0.13
N ASP A 58 -23.08 6.21 1.12
CA ASP A 58 -23.14 7.27 2.13
C ASP A 58 -22.12 7.03 3.27
N SER A 59 -21.37 5.91 3.21
CA SER A 59 -20.34 5.58 4.19
C SER A 59 -19.10 6.44 4.00
N ALA A 60 -18.56 6.95 5.10
CA ALA A 60 -17.24 7.59 5.11
C ALA A 60 -16.08 6.56 4.99
N ASP A 61 -16.34 5.26 5.24
CA ASP A 61 -15.32 4.21 5.10
C ASP A 61 -15.31 3.67 3.66
N LEU A 62 -14.47 4.31 2.83
CA LEU A 62 -14.24 3.91 1.44
C LEU A 62 -13.63 2.51 1.33
N LEU A 63 -12.78 2.12 2.28
CA LEU A 63 -12.13 0.80 2.25
C LEU A 63 -13.13 -0.32 2.54
N ALA A 64 -14.06 -0.11 3.48
CA ALA A 64 -15.15 -1.06 3.74
C ALA A 64 -16.10 -1.16 2.54
N THR A 65 -16.46 -0.03 1.93
CA THR A 65 -17.30 0.00 0.72
C THR A 65 -16.62 -0.75 -0.43
N TYR A 66 -15.33 -0.50 -0.65
CA TYR A 66 -14.55 -1.23 -1.64
C TYR A 66 -14.51 -2.73 -1.33
N GLU A 67 -14.26 -3.09 -0.07
CA GLU A 67 -14.15 -4.48 0.37
C GLU A 67 -15.41 -5.28 0.04
N GLU A 68 -16.58 -4.69 0.27
CA GLU A 68 -17.89 -5.26 0.00
C GLU A 68 -18.12 -5.53 -1.50
N HIS A 69 -17.72 -4.60 -2.36
CA HIS A 69 -18.18 -4.60 -3.75
C HIS A 69 -17.13 -5.05 -4.78
N LEU A 70 -15.84 -4.76 -4.54
CA LEU A 70 -14.83 -4.77 -5.60
C LEU A 70 -13.70 -5.78 -5.39
N THR A 71 -13.67 -6.49 -4.26
CA THR A 71 -12.58 -7.44 -3.92
C THR A 71 -12.42 -8.62 -4.87
N ARG A 72 -13.39 -8.88 -5.75
CA ARG A 72 -13.33 -9.93 -6.77
C ARG A 72 -13.02 -9.41 -8.17
N GLN A 73 -12.76 -8.11 -8.31
CA GLN A 73 -12.38 -7.51 -9.59
C GLN A 73 -10.87 -7.63 -9.81
N PRO A 74 -10.38 -7.76 -11.06
CA PRO A 74 -8.95 -7.83 -11.35
C PRO A 74 -8.13 -6.68 -10.73
N ARG A 75 -8.72 -5.47 -10.73
CA ARG A 75 -8.12 -4.26 -10.17
C ARG A 75 -7.83 -4.36 -8.66
N ALA A 76 -8.52 -5.22 -7.92
CA ALA A 76 -8.33 -5.37 -6.49
C ALA A 76 -6.93 -5.87 -6.10
N LEU A 77 -6.19 -6.50 -7.00
CA LEU A 77 -4.79 -6.88 -6.73
C LEU A 77 -3.87 -5.66 -6.71
N ILE A 78 -4.07 -4.71 -7.62
CA ILE A 78 -3.29 -3.46 -7.65
C ILE A 78 -3.64 -2.63 -6.42
N ASP A 79 -4.92 -2.49 -6.10
CA ASP A 79 -5.33 -1.68 -4.94
C ASP A 79 -4.90 -2.34 -3.61
N ALA A 80 -4.81 -3.67 -3.56
CA ALA A 80 -4.21 -4.40 -2.43
C ALA A 80 -2.71 -4.15 -2.29
N LEU A 81 -1.98 -4.11 -3.42
CA LEU A 81 -0.56 -3.78 -3.45
C LEU A 81 -0.31 -2.37 -2.90
N GLU A 82 -1.00 -1.38 -3.46
CA GLU A 82 -0.91 0.03 -3.06
C GLU A 82 -1.21 0.20 -1.57
N LEU A 83 -2.31 -0.37 -1.08
CA LEU A 83 -2.65 -0.31 0.35
C LEU A 83 -1.58 -0.93 1.24
N THR A 84 -1.06 -2.09 0.84
CA THR A 84 -0.04 -2.81 1.63
C THR A 84 1.25 -2.00 1.72
N LEU A 85 1.73 -1.50 0.59
CA LEU A 85 2.96 -0.73 0.53
C LEU A 85 2.82 0.60 1.28
N HIS A 86 1.72 1.33 1.06
CA HIS A 86 1.47 2.59 1.77
C HIS A 86 1.19 2.43 3.25
N ALA A 87 0.61 1.31 3.69
CA ALA A 87 0.51 1.01 5.11
C ALA A 87 1.90 0.88 5.75
N TRP A 88 2.82 0.20 5.07
CA TRP A 88 4.21 0.09 5.51
C TRP A 88 4.90 1.46 5.51
N ASP A 89 4.71 2.25 4.45
CA ASP A 89 5.28 3.59 4.29
C ASP A 89 4.86 4.53 5.44
N VAL A 90 3.56 4.56 5.75
CA VAL A 90 2.99 5.39 6.84
C VAL A 90 3.49 4.91 8.20
N ALA A 91 3.47 3.61 8.47
CA ALA A 91 3.96 3.07 9.74
C ALA A 91 5.44 3.44 9.96
N ARG A 92 6.26 3.39 8.91
CA ARG A 92 7.67 3.79 8.97
C ARG A 92 7.87 5.28 9.20
N ALA A 93 7.13 6.13 8.49
CA ALA A 93 7.17 7.58 8.70
C ALA A 93 6.81 7.98 10.14
N ARG A 94 5.91 7.22 10.80
CA ARG A 94 5.53 7.38 12.21
C ARG A 94 6.52 6.79 13.21
N GLY A 95 7.59 6.13 12.75
CA GLY A 95 8.52 5.38 13.61
C GLY A 95 7.93 4.12 14.23
N MET A 96 6.74 3.68 13.79
CA MET A 96 6.09 2.45 14.25
C MET A 96 6.72 1.23 13.58
N ARG A 97 6.67 0.07 14.25
CA ARG A 97 7.08 -1.20 13.65
C ARG A 97 6.14 -1.57 12.50
N ALA A 98 6.70 -1.92 11.35
CA ALA A 98 5.99 -2.26 10.13
C ALA A 98 6.38 -3.68 9.68
N ASP A 99 6.05 -4.69 10.48
CA ASP A 99 6.26 -6.09 10.07
C ASP A 99 5.11 -6.55 9.17
N LEU A 100 5.46 -7.15 8.05
CA LEU A 100 4.55 -7.81 7.14
C LEU A 100 4.63 -9.32 7.39
N ASP A 101 3.47 -9.97 7.45
CA ASP A 101 3.42 -11.41 7.61
C ASP A 101 3.84 -12.15 6.33
N ASP A 102 4.13 -13.44 6.46
CA ASP A 102 4.58 -14.26 5.33
C ASP A 102 3.60 -14.28 4.16
N VAL A 103 2.28 -14.16 4.43
CA VAL A 103 1.24 -14.17 3.40
C VAL A 103 1.27 -12.89 2.59
N VAL A 104 1.48 -11.74 3.25
CA VAL A 104 1.65 -10.46 2.58
C VAL A 104 2.95 -10.46 1.77
N LEU A 105 4.05 -10.98 2.33
CA LEU A 105 5.32 -11.10 1.61
C LEU A 105 5.23 -12.04 0.40
N ASP A 106 4.49 -13.15 0.50
CA ASP A 106 4.18 -14.05 -0.63
C ASP A 106 3.42 -13.30 -1.74
N PHE A 107 2.39 -12.53 -1.35
CA PHE A 107 1.60 -11.74 -2.30
C PHE A 107 2.45 -10.71 -3.04
N LEU A 108 3.23 -9.91 -2.31
CA LEU A 108 4.15 -8.92 -2.90
C LEU A 108 5.16 -9.60 -3.82
N THR A 109 5.79 -10.70 -3.38
CA THR A 109 6.74 -11.43 -4.23
C THR A 109 6.08 -11.92 -5.53
N ALA A 110 4.89 -12.53 -5.43
CA ALA A 110 4.17 -13.05 -6.58
C ALA A 110 3.75 -11.93 -7.55
N PHE A 111 3.29 -10.79 -7.02
CA PHE A 111 2.93 -9.64 -7.85
C PHE A 111 4.13 -9.12 -8.63
N ALA A 112 5.28 -8.93 -7.98
CA ALA A 112 6.49 -8.46 -8.63
C ALA A 112 6.99 -9.44 -9.71
N VAL A 113 6.93 -10.75 -9.43
CA VAL A 113 7.30 -11.80 -10.40
C VAL A 113 6.37 -11.81 -11.61
N ASP A 114 5.07 -11.66 -11.41
CA ASP A 114 4.08 -11.65 -12.49
C ASP A 114 4.20 -10.39 -13.37
N ALA A 115 4.39 -9.22 -12.75
CA ALA A 115 4.59 -7.96 -13.46
C ALA A 115 5.92 -7.93 -14.24
N GLY A 116 6.98 -8.52 -13.68
CA GLY A 116 8.31 -8.51 -14.29
C GLY A 116 8.79 -7.08 -14.56
N GLU A 117 9.35 -6.85 -15.76
CA GLU A 117 9.86 -5.53 -16.16
C GLU A 117 8.77 -4.45 -16.25
N GLN A 118 7.49 -4.82 -16.43
CA GLN A 118 6.38 -3.86 -16.50
C GLN A 118 6.22 -3.06 -15.20
N LEU A 119 6.64 -3.63 -14.06
CA LEU A 119 6.59 -2.97 -12.76
C LEU A 119 7.36 -1.65 -12.72
N TYR A 120 8.36 -1.48 -13.59
CA TYR A 120 9.30 -0.35 -13.55
C TYR A 120 9.12 0.66 -14.68
N LEU A 121 8.20 0.42 -15.62
CA LEU A 121 8.10 1.23 -16.84
C LEU A 121 7.53 2.63 -16.64
N ASP A 122 6.65 2.80 -15.65
CA ASP A 122 6.01 4.08 -15.34
C ASP A 122 6.82 4.92 -14.33
N GLY A 123 7.90 4.35 -13.77
CA GLY A 123 8.74 4.98 -12.77
C GLY A 123 8.10 5.10 -11.39
N ALA A 124 6.97 4.43 -11.14
CA ALA A 124 6.34 4.39 -9.81
C ALA A 124 7.18 3.60 -8.81
N PHE A 125 7.92 2.59 -9.29
CA PHE A 125 8.87 1.81 -8.51
C PHE A 125 10.26 1.89 -9.11
N ASP A 126 11.27 1.95 -8.24
CA ASP A 126 12.68 1.89 -8.62
C ASP A 126 13.39 0.86 -7.73
N MET A 127 13.76 -0.29 -8.30
CA MET A 127 14.26 -1.43 -7.52
C MET A 127 15.57 -1.09 -6.80
N ILE A 128 15.66 -1.47 -5.52
CA ILE A 128 16.88 -1.37 -4.72
C ILE A 128 17.60 -2.72 -4.76
N LEU A 129 18.91 -2.69 -5.04
CA LEU A 129 19.75 -3.88 -4.91
C LEU A 129 20.09 -4.11 -3.43
N VAL A 130 19.73 -5.28 -2.92
CA VAL A 130 20.04 -5.71 -1.55
C VAL A 130 20.79 -7.05 -1.55
N GLY A 131 21.55 -7.30 -0.48
CA GLY A 131 22.30 -8.53 -0.33
C GLY A 131 21.39 -9.75 -0.15
N ALA A 132 21.85 -10.93 -0.57
CA ALA A 132 21.10 -12.17 -0.40
C ALA A 132 20.90 -12.56 1.07
N GLU A 133 21.78 -12.10 1.96
CA GLU A 133 21.75 -12.34 3.40
C GLU A 133 20.76 -11.45 4.15
N GLU A 134 20.23 -10.39 3.51
CA GLU A 134 19.20 -9.53 4.10
C GLU A 134 17.94 -10.34 4.41
N ASP A 135 17.16 -9.92 5.40
CA ASP A 135 15.94 -10.64 5.76
C ASP A 135 14.91 -10.60 4.63
N ARG A 136 13.93 -11.50 4.72
CA ARG A 136 12.92 -11.69 3.68
C ARG A 136 12.14 -10.42 3.37
N GLN A 137 11.70 -9.68 4.39
CA GLN A 137 10.91 -8.47 4.19
C GLN A 137 11.73 -7.41 3.47
N THR A 138 12.98 -7.20 3.91
CA THR A 138 13.92 -6.28 3.27
C THR A 138 14.10 -6.59 1.78
N ARG A 139 14.31 -7.86 1.42
CA ARG A 139 14.44 -8.27 0.02
C ARG A 139 13.18 -8.06 -0.82
N VAL A 140 11.99 -8.31 -0.25
CA VAL A 140 10.73 -8.13 -0.98
C VAL A 140 10.40 -6.65 -1.17
N LEU A 141 10.56 -5.82 -0.13
CA LEU A 141 10.31 -4.38 -0.21
C LEU A 141 11.27 -3.68 -1.16
N ALA A 142 12.51 -4.17 -1.28
CA ALA A 142 13.49 -3.65 -2.21
C ALA A 142 13.05 -3.77 -3.69
N LEU A 143 12.22 -4.77 -4.04
CA LEU A 143 11.63 -4.90 -5.38
C LEU A 143 10.75 -3.71 -5.76
N TYR A 144 10.22 -3.00 -4.75
CA TYR A 144 9.34 -1.84 -4.88
C TYR A 144 10.01 -0.52 -4.46
N GLY A 145 11.34 -0.49 -4.37
CA GLY A 145 12.08 0.72 -4.02
C GLY A 145 12.00 1.16 -2.57
N ARG A 146 11.67 0.25 -1.65
CA ARG A 146 11.58 0.54 -0.21
C ARG A 146 12.80 -0.03 0.52
N ALA A 147 13.54 0.85 1.20
CA ALA A 147 14.64 0.49 2.09
C ALA A 147 14.09 0.26 3.51
N ALA A 148 14.19 -0.97 4.00
CA ALA A 148 13.68 -1.38 5.31
C ALA A 148 14.58 -0.98 6.48
#